data_AF-A0A7K1BR46-F1
#
_entry.id   AF-A0A7K1BR46-F1
#
_cell.length_a   1.000
_cell.length_b   1.000
_cell.length_c   1.000
_cell.angle_alpha   90.00
_cell.angle_beta   90.00
_cell.angle_gamma   90.00
#
_symmetry.space_group_name_H-M   'P 1'
#
loop_
_entity.id
_entity.type
_entity.pdbx_description
1 polymer ?
#
loop_
_entity_poly.entity_id
_entity_poly.type
_entity_poly.pdbx_seq_one_letter_code
_entity_poly.pdbx_strand_id
1 'polypeptide(L)' 'ITAKIIAMGGTCTGEHGIGAGKIDDLVVETGQSAVNVMKSIKATLDPNGILNPGKIFR' A
#
# COMPACT_ATOMS: atom_id res chain seq x y z
N ILE A 1 11.72 -0.21 -10.41
CA ILE A 1 11.79 1.13 -11.08
C ILE A 1 10.96 2.17 -10.34
N THR A 2 9.81 1.77 -9.77
CA THR A 2 8.91 2.62 -8.97
C THR A 2 9.61 3.43 -7.89
N ALA A 3 10.43 2.81 -7.02
CA ALA A 3 11.19 3.55 -6.01
C ALA A 3 12.09 4.68 -6.58
N LYS A 4 12.65 4.50 -7.79
CA LYS A 4 13.42 5.57 -8.47
C LYS A 4 12.50 6.68 -8.98
N ILE A 5 11.31 6.33 -9.47
CA ILE A 5 10.29 7.31 -9.88
C ILE A 5 9.85 8.15 -8.68
N ILE A 6 9.58 7.51 -7.53
CA ILE A 6 9.24 8.19 -6.28
C ILE A 6 10.37 9.12 -5.83
N ALA A 7 11.62 8.65 -5.88
CA ALA A 7 12.79 9.48 -5.53
C ALA A 7 12.97 10.72 -6.44
N MET A 8 12.40 10.71 -7.66
CA MET A 8 12.37 11.85 -8.58
C MET A 8 11.10 12.72 -8.44
N GLY A 9 10.27 12.48 -7.42
CA GLY A 9 9.03 13.22 -7.18
C GLY A 9 7.81 12.73 -7.98
N GLY A 10 7.92 11.59 -8.67
CA GLY A 10 6.77 10.90 -9.25
C GLY A 10 6.00 10.08 -8.21
N THR A 11 4.98 9.36 -8.66
CA THR A 11 4.15 8.49 -7.81
C THR A 11 4.20 7.04 -8.27
N CYS A 12 3.97 6.11 -7.35
CA CYS A 12 3.92 4.67 -7.59
C CYS A 12 2.79 4.25 -8.56
N THR A 13 1.74 5.07 -8.71
CA THR A 13 0.63 4.81 -9.63
C THR A 13 -0.11 6.10 -9.97
N GLY A 14 -0.65 6.21 -11.19
CA GLY A 14 -1.66 7.23 -11.51
C GLY A 14 -3.05 6.78 -11.06
N GLU A 15 -3.56 5.72 -11.68
CA GLU A 15 -4.95 5.26 -11.57
C GLU A 15 -5.09 3.74 -11.37
N HIS A 16 -4.06 2.96 -11.74
CA HIS A 16 -4.10 1.49 -11.71
C HIS A 16 -4.01 0.87 -10.30
N GLY A 17 -3.58 1.65 -9.31
CA GLY A 17 -3.44 1.21 -7.93
C GLY A 17 -2.16 0.44 -7.63
N ILE A 18 -2.11 -0.06 -6.39
CA ILE A 18 -0.96 -0.77 -5.82
C ILE A 18 -1.01 -2.27 -6.16
N GLY A 19 -2.14 -2.90 -5.81
CA GLY A 19 -2.32 -4.35 -5.93
C GLY A 19 -1.17 -5.14 -5.29
N ALA A 20 -0.97 -6.37 -5.75
CA ALA A 20 0.13 -7.21 -5.25
C ALA A 20 1.51 -6.78 -5.80
N GLY A 21 1.54 -6.04 -6.91
CA GLY A 21 2.77 -5.72 -7.64
C GLY A 21 3.57 -4.55 -7.07
N LYS A 22 2.95 -3.71 -6.22
CA LYS A 22 3.57 -2.49 -5.68
C LYS A 22 3.46 -2.36 -4.16
N ILE A 23 3.18 -3.45 -3.45
CA ILE A 23 3.01 -3.44 -1.98
C ILE A 23 4.21 -2.78 -1.29
N ASP A 24 5.42 -3.13 -1.72
CA ASP A 24 6.64 -2.63 -1.11
C ASP A 24 6.85 -1.13 -1.43
N ASP A 25 6.41 -0.67 -2.61
CA ASP A 25 6.48 0.73 -3.01
C ASP A 25 5.47 1.62 -2.24
N LEU A 26 4.37 1.07 -1.71
CA LEU A 26 3.40 1.83 -0.91
C LEU A 26 4.04 2.42 0.36
N VAL A 27 4.93 1.66 1.00
CA VAL A 27 5.68 2.14 2.18
C VAL A 27 6.66 3.25 1.78
N VAL A 28 7.28 3.14 0.61
CA VAL A 28 8.20 4.16 0.07
C VAL A 28 7.45 5.47 -0.23
N GLU A 29 6.25 5.39 -0.81
CA GLU A 29 5.42 6.55 -1.17
C GLU A 29 4.85 7.27 0.07
N THR A 30 4.26 6.50 0.99
CA THR A 30 3.40 7.07 2.06
C THR A 30 4.03 7.02 3.44
N GLY A 31 5.13 6.28 3.59
CA GLY A 31 5.80 6.06 4.86
C GLY A 31 5.11 5.01 5.75
N GLN A 32 5.89 4.44 6.67
CA GLN A 32 5.43 3.36 7.55
C GLN A 32 4.24 3.78 8.43
N SER A 33 4.20 5.04 8.90
CA SER A 33 3.11 5.53 9.75
C SER A 33 1.76 5.52 9.03
N ALA A 34 1.72 5.96 7.76
CA ALA A 34 0.48 5.95 6.97
C ALA A 34 0.00 4.50 6.72
N VAL A 35 0.94 3.60 6.40
CA VAL A 35 0.64 2.17 6.22
C VAL A 35 0.07 1.54 7.49
N ASN A 36 0.59 1.91 8.67
CA ASN A 36 0.05 1.43 9.94
C ASN A 36 -1.40 1.89 10.18
N VAL A 37 -1.72 3.13 9.81
CA VAL A 37 -3.11 3.65 9.86
C VAL A 37 -4.01 2.88 8.88
N MET A 38 -3.55 2.60 7.67
CA MET A 38 -4.34 1.81 6.73
C MET A 38 -4.58 0.38 7.24
N LYS A 39 -3.57 -0.26 7.86
CA LYS A 39 -3.69 -1.56 8.51
C LYS A 39 -4.68 -1.54 9.68
N SER A 40 -4.68 -0.49 10.51
CA SER A 40 -5.63 -0.39 11.62
C SER A 40 -7.06 -0.23 11.15
N ILE A 41 -7.30 0.58 10.12
CA ILE A 41 -8.62 0.70 9.47
C ILE A 41 -9.08 -0.66 8.94
N LYS A 42 -8.20 -1.38 8.22
CA LYS A 42 -8.51 -2.71 7.68
C LYS A 42 -8.86 -3.71 8.79
N ALA A 43 -8.10 -3.74 9.87
CA ALA A 43 -8.36 -4.65 10.99
C ALA A 43 -9.69 -4.34 11.71
N THR A 44 -10.06 -3.06 11.81
CA THR A 44 -11.34 -2.64 12.39
C THR A 44 -12.53 -3.05 11.51
N LEU A 45 -12.41 -2.90 10.19
CA LEU A 45 -13.52 -3.14 9.25
C LEU A 45 -13.63 -4.60 8.79
N ASP A 46 -12.52 -5.33 8.75
CA ASP A 46 -12.45 -6.72 8.33
C ASP A 46 -11.59 -7.54 9.31
N PRO A 47 -12.08 -7.75 10.55
CA PRO A 47 -11.33 -8.45 11.59
C PRO A 47 -11.06 -9.91 11.26
N ASN A 48 -11.86 -10.51 10.38
CA ASN A 48 -11.68 -11.90 9.92
C ASN A 48 -10.83 -12.00 8.64
N GLY A 49 -10.41 -10.87 8.05
CA GLY A 49 -9.55 -10.85 6.88
C GLY A 49 -10.16 -11.45 5.61
N ILE A 50 -11.49 -11.45 5.46
CA ILE A 50 -12.18 -12.11 4.33
C ILE A 50 -12.18 -11.27 3.04
N LEU A 51 -12.03 -9.95 3.16
CA LEU A 51 -12.09 -9.05 2.03
C LEU A 51 -10.71 -8.94 1.37
N ASN A 52 -10.46 -9.83 0.41
CA ASN A 52 -9.29 -9.84 -0.47
C ASN A 52 -7.94 -9.96 0.28
N PRO A 53 -7.73 -11.09 0.98
CA PRO A 53 -6.56 -11.30 1.84
C PRO A 53 -5.25 -11.19 1.05
N GLY A 54 -4.24 -10.57 1.67
CA GLY A 54 -2.88 -10.47 1.12
C GLY A 54 -2.71 -9.51 -0.06
N LYS A 55 -3.77 -8.81 -0.52
CA LYS A 55 -3.67 -7.98 -1.73
C LYS A 55 -2.82 -6.73 -1.56
N ILE A 56 -2.92 -6.07 -0.40
CA ILE A 56 -2.23 -4.82 -0.08
C ILE A 56 -1.38 -4.96 1.18
N PHE A 57 -1.89 -5.67 2.18
CA PHE A 57 -1.18 -5.92 3.44
C PHE A 57 -0.86 -7.41 3.53
N ARG A 58 0.44 -7.70 3.70
CA ARG A 58 0.93 -8.98 4.21
C ARG A 58 1.04 -8.88 5.74
#